data_AF-A0A358D3H3-F1
#
_entry.id   AF-A0A358D3H3-F1
#
_cell.length_a   1.000
_cell.length_b   1.000
_cell.length_c   1.000
_cell.angle_alpha   90.00
_cell.angle_beta   90.00
_cell.angle_gamma   90.00
#
_symmetry.space_group_name_H-M   'P 1'
#
loop_
_entity.id
_entity.type
_entity.pdbx_description
1 polymer ?
#
loop_
_entity_poly.entity_id
_entity_poly.type
_entity_poly.pdbx_seq_one_letter_code
_entity_poly.pdbx_strand_id
1 'polypeptide(L)'
;MTDEETVEETPAVDEAREQLLKDLSHNLGDTLIESHLRPHEDLWLRVRTDAWQDAAMISKNSGFEYFGFLSAIDWHIAPEGRYEDTEFDSGLTEEDEEPVEVDSSTGHSGGDT
;
A
#
# COMPACT_ATOMS: atom_id res chain seq x y z
N MET A 1 6.29 -30.42 22.86
CA MET A 1 5.12 -30.05 22.07
C MET A 1 4.45 -28.94 22.83
N THR A 2 4.78 -27.70 22.48
CA THR A 2 4.12 -26.53 23.05
C THR A 2 3.07 -26.14 22.03
N ASP A 3 1.81 -26.31 22.41
CA ASP A 3 0.65 -25.83 21.67
C ASP A 3 0.77 -24.31 21.55
N GLU A 4 0.93 -23.82 20.32
CA GLU A 4 0.90 -22.40 20.00
C GLU A 4 -0.58 -22.02 19.88
N GLU A 5 -1.16 -21.63 21.02
CA GLU A 5 -2.53 -21.14 21.10
C GLU A 5 -2.60 -19.84 20.28
N THR A 6 -3.12 -19.94 19.06
CA THR A 6 -3.37 -18.78 18.18
C THR A 6 -4.41 -17.91 18.88
N VAL A 7 -3.94 -16.85 19.53
CA VAL A 7 -4.80 -15.83 20.13
C VAL A 7 -5.50 -15.13 18.97
N GLU A 8 -6.78 -15.44 18.79
CA GLU A 8 -7.64 -14.78 17.82
C GLU A 8 -7.81 -13.31 18.26
N GLU A 9 -6.98 -12.44 17.68
CA GLU A 9 -6.97 -11.02 17.98
C GLU A 9 -8.32 -10.43 17.54
N THR A 10 -9.12 -9.95 18.50
CA THR A 10 -10.42 -9.36 18.20
C THR A 10 -10.19 -8.13 17.34
N PRO A 11 -10.84 -7.99 16.16
CA PRO A 11 -10.58 -6.87 15.26
C PRO A 11 -10.87 -5.56 16.00
N ALA A 12 -9.88 -4.67 16.01
CA ALA A 12 -10.04 -3.34 16.57
C ALA A 12 -11.13 -2.59 15.80
N VAL A 13 -12.12 -2.07 16.52
CA VAL A 13 -13.28 -1.39 15.92
C VAL A 13 -12.93 0.08 15.69
N ASP A 14 -13.10 0.57 14.47
CA ASP A 14 -12.91 1.98 14.10
C ASP A 14 -14.13 2.49 13.32
N GLU A 15 -15.20 2.80 14.06
CA GLU A 15 -16.49 3.22 13.47
C GLU A 15 -16.34 4.46 12.56
N ALA A 16 -15.41 5.36 12.87
CA ALA A 16 -15.18 6.57 12.09
C ALA A 16 -14.56 6.26 10.73
N ARG A 17 -13.50 5.43 10.69
CA ARG A 17 -12.89 5.01 9.42
C ARG A 17 -13.79 4.07 8.64
N GLU A 18 -14.56 3.21 9.31
CA GLU A 18 -15.55 2.35 8.65
C GLU A 18 -16.66 3.17 7.98
N GLN A 19 -17.14 4.23 8.64
CA GLN A 19 -18.12 5.13 8.04
C GLN A 19 -17.51 5.90 6.86
N LEU A 20 -16.27 6.39 7.00
CA LEU A 20 -15.55 7.04 5.92
C LEU A 20 -15.38 6.13 4.70
N LEU A 21 -15.01 4.86 4.92
CA LEU A 21 -14.91 3.86 3.87
C LEU A 21 -16.26 3.66 3.17
N LYS A 22 -17.36 3.56 3.91
CA LYS A 22 -18.71 3.43 3.33
C LYS A 22 -19.06 4.63 2.44
N ASP A 23 -18.82 5.85 2.93
CA ASP A 23 -19.16 7.07 2.21
C ASP A 23 -18.32 7.24 0.95
N LEU A 24 -17.01 7.03 1.04
CA LEU A 24 -16.11 7.10 -0.12
C LEU A 24 -16.39 5.99 -1.13
N SER A 25 -16.67 4.77 -0.68
CA SER A 25 -17.03 3.66 -1.57
C SER A 25 -18.33 3.92 -2.31
N HIS A 26 -19.32 4.51 -1.63
CA HIS A 26 -20.57 4.93 -2.26
C HIS A 26 -20.34 5.98 -3.34
N ASN A 27 -19.51 6.99 -3.06
CA ASN A 27 -19.26 8.10 -3.99
C ASN A 27 -18.38 7.70 -5.18
N LEU A 28 -17.41 6.81 -4.98
CA LEU A 28 -16.54 6.28 -6.03
C LEU A 28 -17.28 5.25 -6.90
N GLY A 29 -18.20 4.48 -6.32
CA GLY A 29 -18.97 3.48 -7.06
C GLY A 29 -18.07 2.54 -7.88
N ASP A 30 -18.38 2.41 -9.17
CA ASP A 30 -17.68 1.50 -10.09
C ASP A 30 -16.23 1.92 -10.42
N THR A 31 -15.76 3.07 -9.91
CA THR A 31 -14.35 3.46 -10.05
C THR A 31 -13.47 2.82 -8.98
N LEU A 32 -14.04 2.38 -7.85
CA LEU A 32 -13.31 1.69 -6.78
C LEU A 32 -13.10 0.22 -7.16
N ILE A 33 -11.85 -0.23 -7.18
CA ILE A 33 -11.45 -1.63 -7.41
C ILE A 33 -11.39 -2.37 -6.08
N GLU A 34 -10.70 -1.81 -5.10
CA GLU A 34 -10.43 -2.45 -3.82
C GLU A 34 -10.23 -1.41 -2.72
N SER A 35 -10.45 -1.80 -1.47
CA SER A 35 -10.16 -0.99 -0.29
C SER A 35 -9.49 -1.82 0.79
N HIS A 36 -8.51 -1.24 1.47
CA HIS A 36 -7.92 -1.81 2.66
C HIS A 36 -8.03 -0.81 3.82
N LEU A 37 -8.64 -1.24 4.92
CA LEU A 37 -8.76 -0.43 6.14
C LEU A 37 -7.94 -1.10 7.22
N ARG A 38 -6.96 -0.36 7.76
CA ARG A 38 -6.26 -0.74 8.98
C ARG A 38 -6.77 0.12 10.14
N PRO A 39 -7.48 -0.46 11.12
CA PRO A 39 -8.11 0.31 12.18
C PRO A 39 -7.12 1.23 12.89
N HIS A 40 -7.56 2.45 13.20
CA HIS A 40 -6.76 3.48 13.89
C HIS A 40 -5.49 3.97 13.18
N GLU A 41 -5.17 3.44 12.00
CA GLU A 41 -4.01 3.82 11.21
C GLU A 41 -4.47 4.55 9.94
N ASP A 42 -4.77 3.82 8.87
CA ASP A 42 -5.00 4.38 7.55
C ASP A 42 -6.05 3.60 6.73
N LEU A 43 -6.53 4.28 5.68
CA LEU A 43 -7.45 3.76 4.68
C LEU A 43 -6.83 3.91 3.29
N TRP A 44 -6.69 2.79 2.59
CA TRP A 44 -6.22 2.75 1.21
C TRP A 44 -7.36 2.40 0.28
N LEU A 45 -7.47 3.14 -0.82
CA LEU A 45 -8.47 2.93 -1.87
C LEU A 45 -7.75 2.76 -3.20
N ARG A 46 -7.95 1.62 -3.86
CA ARG A 46 -7.47 1.35 -5.21
C ARG A 46 -8.57 1.69 -6.19
N VAL A 47 -8.30 2.62 -7.10
CA VAL A 47 -9.26 3.06 -8.13
C VAL A 47 -8.78 2.65 -9.52
N ARG A 48 -9.68 2.61 -10.50
CA ARG A 48 -9.29 2.43 -11.90
C ARG A 48 -8.37 3.54 -12.36
N THR A 49 -7.32 3.18 -13.09
CA THR A 49 -6.30 4.13 -13.57
C THR A 49 -6.90 5.21 -14.48
N ASP A 50 -7.88 4.86 -15.30
CA ASP A 50 -8.57 5.81 -16.19
C ASP A 50 -9.51 6.79 -15.46
N ALA A 51 -9.84 6.51 -14.19
CA ALA A 51 -10.71 7.32 -13.34
C ALA A 51 -9.95 8.09 -12.25
N TRP A 52 -8.61 8.15 -12.30
CA TRP A 52 -7.80 8.76 -11.23
C TRP A 52 -8.15 10.21 -10.94
N GLN A 53 -8.37 11.02 -12.00
CA GLN A 53 -8.76 12.42 -11.84
C GLN A 53 -10.15 12.55 -11.21
N ASP A 54 -11.11 11.73 -11.62
CA ASP A 54 -12.46 11.75 -11.08
C ASP A 54 -12.46 11.35 -9.60
N ALA A 55 -11.68 10.33 -9.24
CA ALA A 55 -11.49 9.91 -7.85
C ALA A 55 -10.93 11.07 -6.99
N ALA A 56 -9.90 11.78 -7.47
CA ALA A 56 -9.35 12.93 -6.76
C ALA A 56 -10.40 14.07 -6.58
N MET A 57 -11.23 14.31 -7.59
CA MET A 57 -12.30 15.31 -7.51
C MET A 57 -13.41 14.90 -6.54
N ILE A 58 -13.78 13.61 -6.51
CA ILE A 58 -14.74 13.05 -5.55
C ILE A 58 -14.20 13.19 -4.12
N SER A 59 -12.93 12.86 -3.87
CA SER A 59 -12.28 13.05 -2.57
C SER A 59 -12.31 14.53 -2.17
N LYS A 60 -11.93 15.44 -3.07
CA LYS A 60 -11.99 16.87 -2.79
C LYS A 60 -13.40 17.35 -2.40
N ASN A 61 -14.41 16.92 -3.15
CA ASN A 61 -15.82 17.26 -2.87
C ASN A 61 -16.34 16.63 -1.56
N SER A 62 -15.67 15.58 -1.07
CA SER A 62 -15.94 14.96 0.23
C SER A 62 -15.22 15.65 1.39
N GLY A 63 -14.52 16.77 1.15
CA GLY A 63 -13.85 17.59 2.17
C GLY A 63 -12.33 17.40 2.28
N PHE A 64 -11.73 16.57 1.42
CA PHE A 64 -10.27 16.38 1.39
C PHE A 64 -9.58 17.51 0.58
N GLU A 65 -9.37 18.66 1.23
CA GLU A 65 -8.86 19.87 0.56
C GLU A 65 -7.34 19.96 0.43
N TYR A 66 -6.60 19.17 1.22
CA TYR A 66 -5.15 19.13 1.20
C TYR A 66 -4.65 17.86 0.51
N PHE A 67 -3.78 18.03 -0.48
CA PHE A 67 -3.10 16.93 -1.18
C PHE A 67 -1.65 16.85 -0.70
N GLY A 68 -1.34 15.82 0.07
CA GLY A 68 -0.07 15.74 0.81
C GLY A 68 1.13 15.35 -0.04
N PHE A 69 1.02 14.28 -0.83
CA PHE A 69 2.12 13.76 -1.64
C PHE A 69 1.60 12.96 -2.83
N LEU A 70 2.45 12.80 -3.84
CA LEU A 70 2.25 11.87 -4.94
C LEU A 70 3.51 11.02 -5.06
N SER A 71 3.34 9.70 -4.99
CA SER A 71 4.39 8.73 -5.26
C SER A 71 3.95 7.78 -6.37
N ALA A 72 4.93 7.22 -7.06
CA ALA A 72 4.74 6.14 -8.01
C ALA A 72 5.71 5.02 -7.62
N ILE A 73 5.25 3.78 -7.72
CA ILE A 73 6.02 2.59 -7.38
C ILE A 73 6.12 1.73 -8.64
N ASP A 74 7.35 1.33 -8.97
CA ASP A 74 7.60 0.26 -9.91
C ASP A 74 7.71 -1.04 -9.11
N TRP A 75 6.79 -1.97 -9.37
CA TRP A 75 6.74 -3.27 -8.69
C TRP A 75 7.67 -4.31 -9.33
N HIS A 76 8.39 -3.95 -10.41
CA HIS A 76 9.35 -4.85 -11.01
C HIS A 76 10.54 -5.05 -10.07
N ILE A 77 10.92 -6.31 -9.85
CA ILE A 77 12.17 -6.63 -9.16
C ILE A 77 13.30 -5.98 -9.96
N ALA A 78 14.08 -5.13 -9.29
CA ALA A 78 15.20 -4.47 -9.93
C ALA A 78 16.15 -5.53 -10.53
N PRO A 79 16.57 -5.38 -11.79
CA PRO A 79 17.56 -6.28 -12.38
C PRO A 79 18.86 -6.25 -11.57
N GLU A 80 19.66 -7.31 -11.68
CA GLU A 80 20.99 -7.38 -11.03
C GLU A 80 21.85 -6.15 -11.38
N GLY A 81 22.55 -5.62 -10.37
CA GLY A 81 23.22 -4.32 -10.41
C GLY A 81 22.36 -3.26 -9.73
N ARG A 82 22.44 -3.18 -8.41
CA ARG A 82 21.77 -2.11 -7.65
C ARG A 82 22.32 -0.77 -8.13
N TYR A 83 21.49 0.27 -8.06
CA TYR A 83 21.98 1.65 -8.20
C TYR A 83 23.08 1.98 -7.16
N GLU A 84 23.11 1.21 -6.07
CA GLU A 84 24.07 1.28 -4.98
C GLU A 84 25.41 0.61 -5.32
N ASP A 85 25.48 -0.29 -6.31
CA ASP A 85 26.72 -0.90 -6.83
C ASP A 85 27.55 0.13 -7.61
N THR A 86 28.02 1.14 -6.89
CA THR A 86 28.78 2.26 -7.42
C THR A 86 30.27 1.99 -7.30
N GLU A 87 31.09 2.77 -8.02
CA GLU A 87 32.55 2.73 -7.87
C GLU A 87 33.05 3.03 -6.44
N PHE A 88 32.18 3.55 -5.57
CA PHE A 88 32.48 3.83 -4.16
C PHE A 88 32.36 2.60 -3.24
N ASP A 89 31.67 1.55 -3.67
CA ASP A 89 31.47 0.33 -2.88
C ASP A 89 32.63 -0.67 -3.03
N SER A 90 33.62 -0.33 -3.86
CA SER A 90 34.83 -1.14 -4.02
C SER A 90 35.60 -1.28 -2.69
N GLY A 91 35.73 -2.52 -2.22
CA GLY A 91 36.49 -2.85 -1.00
C GLY A 91 35.67 -2.87 0.29
N LEU A 92 34.35 -2.68 0.23
CA LEU A 92 33.46 -3.02 1.33
C LEU A 92 33.21 -4.54 1.34
N THR A 93 33.19 -5.12 2.53
CA THR A 93 32.78 -6.51 2.73
C THR A 93 31.26 -6.52 2.80
N GLU A 94 30.60 -7.31 1.95
CA GLU A 94 29.15 -7.50 2.07
C GLU A 94 28.85 -8.14 3.43
N GLU A 95 28.06 -7.46 4.26
CA GLU A 95 27.77 -7.92 5.64
C GLU A 95 26.78 -9.09 5.66
N ASP A 96 26.10 -9.37 4.54
CA ASP A 96 25.04 -10.37 4.44
C ASP A 96 25.36 -11.43 3.36
N GLU A 97 25.97 -12.55 3.74
CA GLU A 97 26.21 -13.72 2.85
C GLU A 97 24.95 -14.61 2.65
N GLU A 98 23.89 -14.38 3.42
CA GLU A 98 22.66 -15.17 3.32
C GLU A 98 21.78 -14.62 2.18
N PRO A 99 21.35 -15.46 1.21
CA PRO A 99 20.49 -15.00 0.12
C PRO A 99 19.16 -14.50 0.65
N VAL A 100 18.85 -13.24 0.40
CA VAL A 100 17.55 -12.65 0.72
C VAL A 100 16.48 -13.26 -0.19
N GLU A 101 15.43 -13.83 0.41
CA GLU A 101 14.27 -14.25 -0.38
C GLU A 101 13.60 -13.01 -0.99
N VAL A 102 13.51 -12.99 -2.32
CA VAL A 102 12.92 -11.87 -3.05
C VAL A 102 11.40 -11.94 -2.94
N ASP A 103 10.81 -10.97 -2.26
CA ASP A 103 9.36 -10.82 -2.18
C ASP A 103 8.85 -9.94 -3.34
N SER A 104 7.98 -10.50 -4.17
CA SER A 104 7.29 -9.80 -5.26
C SER A 104 5.87 -9.37 -4.91
N SER A 105 5.51 -9.32 -3.62
CA SER A 105 4.20 -8.89 -3.16
C SER A 105 3.98 -7.38 -3.38
N THR A 106 2.73 -6.99 -3.60
CA THR A 106 2.40 -5.64 -4.13
C THR A 106 1.71 -4.74 -3.12
N GLY A 107 1.88 -4.98 -1.83
CA GLY A 107 1.20 -4.24 -0.76
C GLY A 107 -0.33 -4.27 -0.87
N HIS A 108 -1.01 -3.36 -0.16
CA HIS A 108 -2.48 -3.37 -0.06
C HIS A 108 -3.23 -2.71 -1.22
N SER A 109 -2.53 -1.97 -2.08
CA SER A 109 -3.16 -1.23 -3.19
C SER A 109 -2.33 -1.23 -4.47
N GLY A 110 -1.25 -2.02 -4.52
CA GLY A 110 -0.43 -2.23 -5.71
C GLY A 110 -0.73 -3.55 -6.41
N GLY A 111 -0.04 -3.78 -7.53
CA GLY A 111 -0.10 -5.02 -8.29
C GLY A 111 -0.94 -4.94 -9.55
N ASP A 112 -1.00 -6.06 -10.27
CA ASP A 112 -1.40 -6.12 -11.68
C ASP A 112 -2.72 -5.38 -11.96
N THR A 113 -2.64 -4.51 -12.98
CA THR A 113 -3.76 -3.78 -13.59
C THR A 113 -4.32 -4.59 -14.74
#